data_AF-Q6Z240-F1
#
_entry.id   AF-Q6Z240-F1
#
_cell.length_a   1.000
_cell.length_b   1.000
_cell.length_c   1.000
_cell.angle_alpha   90.00
_cell.angle_beta   90.00
_cell.angle_gamma   90.00
#
_symmetry.space_group_name_H-M   'P 1'
#
loop_
_entity.id
_entity.type
_entity.pdbx_description
1 polymer ?
#
loop_
_entity_poly.entity_id
_entity_poly.type
_entity_poly.pdbx_seq_one_letter_code
_entity_poly.pdbx_strand_id
1 'polypeptide(L)'
;MSKSGGAAAGPTAAAAAAAVQKQKTLLQKADADVSSLVDNFAALINIARVNDPPVRNTQEAFQMDMRGSRMVHSADSLLKLVSELKRTAIFSGLASLTENVDRRIEIFSQQVEGTERMLERIGQEAAGSLKELEAHYYSSVVRTPPDE
;
A
#
# COMPACT_ATOMS: atom_id res chain seq x y z
N MET A 1 32.36 -8.17 30.70
CA MET A 1 32.75 -7.34 29.53
C MET A 1 32.25 -8.01 28.26
N SER A 2 31.21 -7.46 27.63
CA SER A 2 31.00 -7.61 26.19
C SER A 2 29.94 -6.58 25.76
N LYS A 3 30.42 -5.39 25.42
CA LYS A 3 29.71 -4.49 24.51
C LYS A 3 29.85 -5.09 23.13
N SER A 4 28.74 -5.50 22.51
CA SER A 4 28.64 -5.62 21.05
C SER A 4 27.41 -4.82 20.62
N GLY A 5 27.49 -3.51 20.83
CA GLY A 5 26.62 -2.53 20.18
C GLY A 5 27.05 -2.38 18.72
N GLY A 6 26.63 -3.32 17.90
CA GLY A 6 26.69 -3.22 16.44
C GLY A 6 25.26 -3.21 15.94
N ALA A 7 24.56 -2.09 16.11
CA ALA A 7 23.29 -1.85 15.44
C ALA A 7 23.57 -1.71 13.95
N ALA A 8 23.79 -2.85 13.29
CA ALA A 8 23.95 -2.96 11.86
C ALA A 8 22.64 -2.47 11.26
N ALA A 9 22.68 -1.26 10.68
CA ALA A 9 21.62 -0.73 9.86
C ALA A 9 21.35 -1.75 8.75
N GLY A 10 20.31 -2.57 8.95
CA GLY A 10 20.00 -3.68 8.07
C GLY A 10 19.62 -3.21 6.67
N PRO A 11 19.52 -4.14 5.70
CA PRO A 11 19.09 -3.83 4.33
C PRO A 11 17.76 -3.06 4.27
N THR A 12 16.88 -3.22 5.26
CA THR A 12 15.63 -2.46 5.41
C THR A 12 15.86 -0.98 5.72
N ALA A 13 16.81 -0.63 6.59
CA ALA A 13 17.14 0.75 6.91
C ALA A 13 17.76 1.48 5.71
N ALA A 14 18.65 0.79 4.98
CA ALA A 14 19.23 1.31 3.75
C ALA A 14 18.17 1.52 2.65
N ALA A 15 17.25 0.56 2.48
CA ALA A 15 16.14 0.68 1.53
C ALA A 15 15.18 1.81 1.91
N ALA A 16 14.86 1.97 3.20
CA ALA A 16 14.02 3.07 3.67
C ALA A 16 14.69 4.42 3.43
N ALA A 17 15.98 4.56 3.74
CA ALA A 17 16.74 5.78 3.45
C ALA A 17 16.76 6.09 1.93
N ALA A 18 16.97 5.08 1.09
CA ALA A 18 16.92 5.24 -0.36
C ALA A 18 15.53 5.66 -0.86
N ALA A 19 14.45 5.13 -0.28
CA ALA A 19 13.09 5.52 -0.62
C ALA A 19 12.80 6.99 -0.23
N VAL A 20 13.25 7.43 0.95
CA VAL A 20 13.12 8.83 1.38
C VAL A 20 13.93 9.76 0.48
N GLN A 21 15.16 9.38 0.11
CA GLN A 21 15.95 10.17 -0.83
C GLN A 21 15.30 10.25 -2.20
N LYS A 22 14.75 9.12 -2.70
CA LYS A 22 14.00 9.10 -3.96
C LYS A 22 12.80 10.05 -3.90
N GLN A 23 12.02 10.03 -2.82
CA GLN A 23 10.89 10.95 -2.64
C GLN A 23 11.33 12.42 -2.65
N LYS A 24 12.41 12.75 -1.94
CA LYS A 24 12.96 14.11 -1.92
C LYS A 24 13.37 14.57 -3.32
N THR A 25 14.06 13.73 -4.08
CA THR A 25 14.47 14.04 -5.46
C THR A 25 13.26 14.25 -6.37
N LEU A 26 12.21 13.43 -6.22
CA LEU A 26 10.97 13.57 -7.00
C LEU A 26 10.26 14.90 -6.70
N LEU A 27 10.20 15.30 -5.43
CA LEU A 27 9.62 16.59 -5.02
C LEU A 27 10.42 17.77 -5.56
N GLN A 28 11.74 17.74 -5.41
CA GLN A 28 12.62 18.79 -5.95
C GLN A 28 12.47 18.93 -7.46
N LYS A 29 12.34 17.80 -8.17
CA LYS A 29 12.09 17.81 -9.61
C LYS A 29 10.73 18.43 -9.95
N ALA A 30 9.68 18.08 -9.20
CA ALA A 30 8.35 18.67 -9.38
C ALA A 30 8.39 20.19 -9.18
N ASP A 31 9.02 20.65 -8.10
CA ASP A 31 9.15 22.07 -7.79
C ASP A 31 9.92 22.81 -8.88
N ALA A 32 11.02 22.23 -9.37
CA ALA A 32 11.81 22.81 -10.45
C ALA A 32 11.02 22.89 -11.77
N ASP A 33 10.29 21.84 -12.13
CA ASP A 33 9.48 21.81 -13.35
C ASP A 33 8.30 22.80 -13.27
N VAL A 34 7.65 22.92 -12.12
CA VAL A 34 6.58 23.89 -11.88
C VAL A 34 7.11 25.33 -11.90
N SER A 35 8.24 25.61 -11.23
CA SER A 35 8.88 26.93 -11.29
C SER A 35 9.22 27.30 -12.72
N SER A 36 9.86 26.38 -13.46
CA SER A 36 10.18 26.58 -14.87
C SER A 36 8.94 26.90 -15.71
N LEU A 37 7.82 26.19 -15.51
CA LEU A 37 6.57 26.50 -16.20
C LEU A 37 6.07 27.92 -15.91
N VAL A 38 6.01 28.30 -14.64
CA VAL A 38 5.51 29.61 -14.19
C VAL A 38 6.41 30.74 -14.68
N ASP A 39 7.72 30.61 -14.53
CA ASP A 39 8.71 31.63 -14.91
C ASP A 39 8.71 31.86 -16.43
N ASN A 40 8.70 30.79 -17.22
CA ASN A 40 8.64 30.91 -18.67
C ASN A 40 7.30 31.48 -19.14
N PHE A 41 6.18 31.11 -18.51
CA PHE A 41 4.87 31.66 -18.83
C PHE A 41 4.77 33.15 -18.50
N ALA A 42 5.23 33.57 -17.33
CA ALA A 42 5.28 34.97 -16.93
C ALA A 42 6.12 35.81 -17.90
N ALA A 43 7.26 35.28 -18.33
CA ALA A 43 8.10 35.94 -19.32
C ALA A 43 7.42 36.04 -20.70
N LEU A 44 6.68 35.02 -21.15
CA LEU A 44 5.89 35.10 -22.38
C LEU A 44 4.80 36.17 -22.29
N ILE A 45 4.09 36.26 -21.17
CA ILE A 45 3.09 37.31 -20.96
C ILE A 45 3.75 38.69 -21.05
N ASN A 46 4.88 38.89 -20.39
CA ASN A 46 5.57 40.19 -20.39
C ASN A 46 5.96 40.66 -21.78
N ILE A 47 6.42 39.76 -22.65
CA ILE A 47 6.80 40.10 -24.03
C ILE A 47 5.56 40.24 -24.93
N ALA A 48 4.46 39.55 -24.60
CA ALA A 48 3.21 39.67 -25.32
C ALA A 48 2.48 41.01 -25.07
N ARG A 49 2.78 41.72 -23.98
CA ARG A 49 2.15 42.99 -23.65
C ARG A 49 2.43 44.04 -24.72
N VAL A 50 1.36 44.61 -25.26
CA VAL A 50 1.39 45.74 -26.19
C VAL A 50 1.71 47.00 -25.39
N ASN A 51 2.99 47.21 -25.09
CA ASN A 51 3.48 48.56 -24.82
C ASN A 51 3.99 49.09 -26.16
N ASP A 52 3.64 50.33 -26.51
CA ASP A 52 3.80 50.97 -27.84
C ASP A 52 4.88 50.38 -28.75
N PRO A 53 4.57 50.11 -30.04
CA PRO A 53 5.33 49.15 -30.83
C PRO A 53 6.76 49.60 -31.13
N PRO A 54 7.78 48.84 -30.70
CA PRO A 54 8.78 48.39 -31.64
C PRO A 54 8.23 47.17 -32.39
N VAL A 55 8.52 47.10 -33.69
CA VAL A 55 8.39 45.86 -34.46
C VAL A 55 9.08 44.75 -33.67
N ARG A 56 8.36 43.65 -33.35
CA ARG A 56 8.99 42.48 -32.71
C ARG A 56 10.17 42.03 -33.55
N ASN A 57 11.38 42.16 -33.02
CA ASN A 57 12.57 41.74 -33.75
C ASN A 57 12.64 40.20 -33.74
N THR A 58 13.32 39.61 -34.73
CA THR A 58 13.56 38.17 -34.85
C THR A 58 14.12 37.55 -33.56
N GLN A 59 14.92 38.30 -32.80
CA GLN A 59 15.43 37.89 -31.50
C GLN A 59 14.32 37.65 -30.46
N GLU A 60 13.31 38.52 -30.38
CA GLU A 60 12.20 38.36 -29.43
C GLU A 60 11.33 37.15 -29.79
N ALA A 61 11.05 36.97 -31.08
CA ALA A 61 10.33 35.81 -31.59
C ALA A 61 11.06 34.50 -31.22
N PHE A 62 12.37 34.44 -31.44
CA PHE A 62 13.18 33.28 -31.07
C PHE A 62 13.16 33.00 -29.57
N GLN A 63 13.23 34.05 -28.73
CA GLN A 63 13.14 33.85 -27.29
C GLN A 63 11.74 33.39 -26.84
N MET A 64 10.67 33.84 -27.49
CA MET A 64 9.33 33.31 -27.23
C MET A 64 9.27 31.82 -27.54
N ASP A 65 9.77 31.41 -28.70
CA ASP A 65 9.78 30.00 -29.12
C ASP A 65 10.58 29.14 -28.14
N MET A 66 11.76 29.59 -27.72
CA MET A 66 12.56 28.88 -26.71
C MET A 66 11.81 28.72 -25.38
N ARG A 67 11.11 29.76 -24.91
CA ARG A 67 10.35 29.69 -23.66
C ARG A 67 9.16 28.74 -23.80
N GLY A 68 8.42 28.81 -24.91
CA GLY A 68 7.34 27.87 -25.21
C GLY A 68 7.84 26.42 -25.23
N SER A 69 8.98 26.17 -25.88
CA SER A 69 9.61 24.85 -25.91
C SER A 69 10.00 24.37 -24.51
N ARG A 70 10.58 25.23 -23.66
CA ARG A 70 10.92 24.91 -22.26
C ARG A 70 9.68 24.58 -21.44
N MET A 71 8.57 25.31 -21.63
CA MET A 71 7.32 24.99 -20.96
C MET A 71 6.80 23.61 -21.36
N VAL A 72 6.77 23.30 -22.65
CA VAL A 72 6.35 21.97 -23.15
C VAL A 72 7.23 20.88 -22.54
N HIS A 73 8.54 21.10 -22.46
CA HIS A 73 9.47 20.16 -21.85
C HIS A 73 9.20 19.94 -20.35
N SER A 74 9.01 21.02 -19.57
CA SER A 74 8.69 20.91 -18.14
C SER A 74 7.33 20.23 -17.91
N ALA A 75 6.32 20.50 -18.75
CA ALA A 75 5.03 19.82 -18.68
C ALA A 75 5.14 18.32 -18.97
N ASP A 76 5.90 17.91 -20.00
CA ASP A 76 6.16 16.50 -20.30
C ASP A 76 6.91 15.80 -19.16
N SER A 77 7.90 16.48 -18.57
CA SER A 77 8.61 15.97 -17.40
C SER A 77 7.67 15.74 -16.20
N LEU A 78 6.74 16.67 -15.93
CA LEU A 78 5.72 16.49 -14.89
C LEU A 78 4.77 15.32 -15.19
N LEU A 79 4.34 15.14 -16.44
CA LEU A 79 3.49 14.00 -16.81
C LEU A 79 4.20 12.66 -16.56
N LYS A 80 5.50 12.59 -16.86
CA LYS A 80 6.34 11.42 -16.55
C LYS A 80 6.45 11.19 -15.05
N LEU A 81 6.68 12.25 -14.27
CA LEU A 81 6.75 12.18 -12.81
C LEU A 81 5.43 11.66 -12.21
N VAL A 82 4.30 12.23 -12.61
CA VAL A 82 2.96 11.81 -12.17
C VAL A 82 2.71 10.34 -12.53
N SER A 83 3.15 9.92 -13.72
CA SER A 83 3.03 8.52 -14.14
C SER A 83 3.86 7.58 -13.26
N GLU A 84 5.09 7.97 -12.88
CA GLU A 84 5.93 7.20 -11.95
C GLU A 84 5.31 7.11 -10.56
N LEU A 85 4.78 8.22 -10.03
CA LEU A 85 4.10 8.26 -8.73
C LEU A 85 2.87 7.35 -8.71
N LYS A 86 2.05 7.40 -9.76
CA LYS A 86 0.87 6.52 -9.91
C LYS A 86 1.28 5.05 -9.91
N ARG A 87 2.29 4.67 -10.70
CA ARG A 87 2.80 3.28 -10.74
C ARG A 87 3.29 2.84 -9.36
N THR A 88 4.08 3.68 -8.69
CA THR A 88 4.61 3.39 -7.35
C THR A 88 3.49 3.16 -6.34
N ALA A 89 2.46 4.02 -6.34
CA ALA A 89 1.31 3.88 -5.45
C ALA A 89 0.51 2.59 -5.71
N ILE A 90 0.29 2.22 -6.98
CA ILE A 90 -0.41 0.98 -7.36
C ILE A 90 0.35 -0.24 -6.85
N PHE A 91 1.66 -0.33 -7.15
CA PHE A 91 2.46 -1.48 -6.72
C PHE A 91 2.59 -1.57 -5.20
N SER A 92 2.74 -0.44 -4.51
CA SER A 92 2.75 -0.41 -3.05
C SER A 92 1.41 -0.86 -2.46
N GLY A 93 0.28 -0.43 -3.03
CA GLY A 93 -1.05 -0.86 -2.62
C GLY A 93 -1.28 -2.36 -2.80
N LEU A 94 -0.81 -2.93 -3.92
CA LEU A 94 -0.86 -4.37 -4.17
C LEU A 94 -0.02 -5.16 -3.17
N ALA A 95 1.22 -4.74 -2.91
CA ALA A 95 2.09 -5.41 -1.93
C ALA A 95 1.47 -5.42 -0.53
N SER A 96 0.94 -4.28 -0.07
CA SER A 96 0.22 -4.19 1.20
C SER A 96 -1.03 -5.04 1.23
N LEU A 97 -1.81 -5.08 0.14
CA LEU A 97 -2.99 -5.93 0.05
C LEU A 97 -2.64 -7.41 0.13
N THR A 98 -1.60 -7.86 -0.58
CA THR A 98 -1.10 -9.24 -0.51
C THR A 98 -0.70 -9.61 0.91
N GLU A 99 0.11 -8.78 1.58
CA GLU A 99 0.51 -9.02 2.98
C GLU A 99 -0.71 -9.12 3.92
N ASN A 100 -1.73 -8.28 3.71
CA ASN A 100 -2.97 -8.35 4.48
C ASN A 100 -3.80 -9.62 4.18
N VAL A 101 -3.81 -10.10 2.94
CA VAL A 101 -4.46 -11.37 2.57
C VAL A 101 -3.76 -12.53 3.24
N ASP A 102 -2.42 -12.59 3.18
CA ASP A 102 -1.62 -13.64 3.80
C ASP A 102 -1.85 -13.69 5.32
N ARG A 103 -1.85 -12.52 5.97
CA ARG A 103 -2.17 -12.40 7.40
C ARG A 103 -3.58 -12.90 7.73
N ARG A 104 -4.57 -12.61 6.89
CA ARG A 104 -5.95 -13.10 7.11
C ARG A 104 -6.07 -14.59 6.90
N ILE A 105 -5.35 -15.16 5.95
CA ILE A 105 -5.28 -16.61 5.75
C ILE A 105 -4.74 -17.28 7.01
N GLU A 106 -3.67 -16.75 7.60
CA GLU A 106 -3.11 -17.27 8.84
C GLU A 106 -4.10 -17.19 10.02
N ILE A 107 -4.76 -16.04 10.20
CA ILE A 107 -5.79 -15.86 11.24
C ILE A 107 -6.94 -16.86 11.05
N PHE A 108 -7.43 -17.02 9.83
CA PHE A 108 -8.51 -17.97 9.55
C PHE A 108 -8.07 -19.42 9.75
N SER A 109 -6.83 -19.78 9.41
CA SER A 109 -6.29 -21.10 9.72
C SER A 109 -6.31 -21.38 11.23
N GLN A 110 -5.85 -20.41 12.04
CA GLN A 110 -5.88 -20.54 13.50
C GLN A 110 -7.31 -20.65 14.06
N GLN A 111 -8.27 -19.93 13.47
CA GLN A 111 -9.68 -20.02 13.85
C GLN A 111 -10.29 -21.38 13.49
N VAL A 112 -9.96 -21.93 12.31
CA VAL A 112 -10.38 -23.27 11.91
C VAL A 112 -9.86 -24.31 12.89
N GLU A 113 -8.55 -24.32 13.17
CA GLU A 113 -7.96 -25.25 14.15
C GLU A 113 -8.58 -25.10 15.54
N GLY A 114 -8.86 -23.86 15.97
CA GLY A 114 -9.52 -23.60 17.25
C GLY A 114 -10.94 -24.16 17.31
N THR A 115 -11.67 -24.05 16.20
CA THR A 115 -13.04 -24.56 16.06
C THR A 115 -13.06 -26.08 16.00
N GLU A 116 -12.15 -26.70 15.24
CA GLU A 116 -12.01 -28.16 15.16
C GLU A 116 -11.73 -28.76 16.54
N ARG A 117 -10.76 -28.20 17.29
CA ARG A 117 -10.47 -28.63 18.67
C ARG A 117 -11.68 -28.51 19.60
N MET A 118 -12.48 -27.45 19.43
CA MET A 118 -13.70 -27.28 20.21
C MET A 118 -14.77 -28.33 19.85
N LEU A 119 -14.96 -28.60 18.56
CA LEU A 119 -15.89 -29.61 18.07
C LEU A 119 -15.49 -31.02 18.53
N GLU A 120 -14.20 -31.36 18.50
CA GLU A 120 -13.68 -32.63 19.02
C GLU A 120 -14.02 -32.80 20.50
N ARG A 121 -13.81 -31.75 21.31
CA ARG A 121 -14.13 -31.78 22.74
C ARG A 121 -15.62 -32.00 22.98
N ILE A 122 -16.48 -31.24 22.30
CA ILE A 122 -17.94 -31.38 22.40
C ILE A 122 -18.37 -32.78 21.95
N GLY A 123 -17.77 -33.32 20.89
CA GLY A 123 -18.04 -34.68 20.41
C GLY A 123 -17.69 -35.74 21.44
N GLN A 124 -16.56 -35.60 22.13
CA GLN A 124 -16.14 -36.50 23.22
C GLN A 124 -17.08 -36.42 24.43
N GLU A 125 -17.47 -35.21 24.84
CA GLU A 125 -18.41 -34.97 25.94
C GLU A 125 -19.79 -35.59 25.64
N ALA A 126 -20.28 -35.41 24.41
CA ALA A 126 -21.55 -35.98 23.96
C ALA A 126 -21.50 -37.52 23.90
N ALA A 127 -20.41 -38.10 23.39
CA ALA A 127 -20.22 -39.55 23.35
C ALA A 127 -20.14 -40.15 24.77
N GLY A 128 -19.46 -39.47 25.71
CA GLY A 128 -19.42 -39.87 27.11
C GLY A 128 -20.81 -39.86 27.75
N SER A 129 -21.56 -38.78 27.56
CA SER A 129 -22.93 -38.64 28.08
C SER A 129 -23.87 -39.72 27.51
N LEU A 130 -23.75 -40.04 26.22
CA LEU A 130 -24.55 -41.10 25.59
C LEU A 130 -24.23 -42.48 26.18
N LYS A 131 -22.95 -42.77 26.41
CA LYS A 131 -22.52 -44.04 27.03
C LYS A 131 -23.05 -44.19 28.46
N GLU A 132 -23.07 -43.11 29.23
CA GLU A 132 -23.66 -43.09 30.58
C GLU A 132 -25.18 -43.35 30.52
N LEU A 133 -25.87 -42.72 29.57
CA LEU A 133 -27.30 -42.93 29.36
C LEU A 133 -27.61 -44.39 28.96
N GLU A 134 -26.83 -44.97 28.05
CA GLU A 134 -26.95 -46.37 27.65
C GLU A 134 -26.72 -47.32 28.84
N ALA A 135 -25.67 -47.09 29.64
CA ALA A 135 -25.40 -47.88 30.83
C ALA A 135 -26.58 -47.82 31.82
N HIS A 136 -27.16 -46.64 32.03
CA HIS A 136 -28.33 -46.48 32.88
C HIS A 136 -29.53 -47.25 32.32
N TYR A 137 -29.81 -47.15 31.02
CA TYR A 137 -30.89 -47.89 30.36
C TYR A 137 -30.75 -49.41 30.56
N TYR A 138 -29.60 -49.99 30.25
CA TYR A 138 -29.39 -51.44 30.38
C TYR A 138 -29.35 -51.92 31.84
N SER A 139 -28.91 -51.08 32.79
CA SER A 139 -28.97 -51.40 34.22
C SER A 139 -30.39 -51.29 34.80
N SER A 140 -31.24 -50.47 34.18
CA SER A 140 -32.59 -50.16 34.66
C SER A 140 -33.65 -51.21 34.33
N VAL A 141 -33.27 -52.40 33.84
CA VAL A 141 -34.19 -53.55 33.67
C VAL A 141 -34.64 -54.07 35.05
N VAL A 142 -35.50 -53.29 35.69
CA VAL A 142 -36.62 -53.78 36.46
C VAL A 142 -37.47 -54.52 35.45
N ARG A 143 -37.46 -55.86 35.55
CA ARG A 143 -38.45 -56.70 34.89
C ARG A 143 -39.82 -56.15 35.28
N THR A 144 -40.54 -55.52 34.36
CA THR A 144 -42.00 -55.46 34.49
C THR A 144 -42.46 -56.92 34.61
N PRO A 145 -42.96 -57.36 35.78
CA PRO A 145 -43.48 -58.72 35.87
C PRO A 145 -44.66 -58.82 34.89
N PRO A 146 -44.85 -59.98 34.24
CA PRO A 146 -45.96 -60.17 33.30
C PRO A 146 -47.27 -59.89 34.04
N ASP A 147 -48.12 -59.05 33.44
CA ASP A 147 -49.50 -58.87 33.85
C ASP A 147 -50.18 -60.26 33.81
N GLU A 148 -50.51 -60.82 34.98
CA GLU A 148 -51.44 -61.95 35.14
C GLU A 148 -52.89 -61.45 35.17
#